data_AF-A0A8T3XNM1-F1
#
_entry.id   AF-A0A8T3XNM1-F1
#
_cell.length_a   1.000
_cell.length_b   1.000
_cell.length_c   1.000
_cell.angle_alpha   90.00
_cell.angle_beta   90.00
_cell.angle_gamma   90.00
#
_symmetry.space_group_name_H-M   'P 1'
#
loop_
_entity.id
_entity.type
_entity.pdbx_description
1 polymer ?
#
loop_
_entity_poly.entity_id
_entity_poly.type
_entity_poly.pdbx_seq_one_letter_code
_entity_poly.pdbx_strand_id
1 'polypeptide(L)' 'MHRLQEILEKNASGGLSMAELGEAVQLIKDPVYSEKNCWLCKMHDRYSRSIYDIGLCQGHAYSVLGSGK' A
#
# COMPACT_ATOMS: atom_id res chain seq x y z
N MET A 1 -5.24 -8.67 11.45
CA MET A 1 -4.39 -8.81 10.26
C MET A 1 -4.83 -7.77 9.25
N HIS A 2 -3.88 -7.19 8.53
CA HIS A 2 -4.05 -6.01 7.69
C HIS A 2 -4.26 -6.44 6.23
N ARG A 3 -5.51 -6.37 5.74
CA ARG A 3 -5.92 -6.94 4.44
C ARG A 3 -5.07 -6.44 3.27
N LEU A 4 -4.71 -5.15 3.26
CA LEU A 4 -3.88 -4.59 2.21
C LEU A 4 -2.46 -5.20 2.20
N GLN A 5 -1.91 -5.52 3.38
CA GLN A 5 -0.60 -6.15 3.50
C GLN A 5 -0.59 -7.53 2.82
N GLU A 6 -1.61 -8.35 3.09
CA GLU A 6 -1.76 -9.69 2.50
C GLU A 6 -1.80 -9.64 0.97
N ILE A 7 -2.55 -8.68 0.41
CA ILE A 7 -2.65 -8.52 -1.04
C ILE A 7 -1.29 -8.12 -1.63
N LEU A 8 -0.58 -7.17 -1.01
CA LEU A 8 0.73 -6.76 -1.53
C LEU A 8 1.79 -7.87 -1.44
N GLU A 9 1.78 -8.67 -0.38
CA GLU A 9 2.68 -9.83 -0.23
C GLU A 9 2.38 -10.91 -1.28
N LYS A 10 1.10 -11.16 -1.58
CA LYS A 10 0.69 -12.06 -2.65
C LYS A 10 1.17 -11.56 -4.02
N ASN A 11 1.01 -10.26 -4.28
CA ASN A 11 1.44 -9.64 -5.53
C ASN A 11 2.95 -9.81 -5.78
N ALA A 12 3.77 -9.77 -4.72
CA ALA A 12 5.21 -10.01 -4.82
C ALA A 12 5.58 -11.47 -5.16
N SER A 13 4.70 -12.42 -4.81
CA SER A 13 5.01 -13.87 -4.84
C SER A 13 4.40 -14.61 -6.03
N GLY A 14 3.29 -14.15 -6.60
CA GLY A 14 2.60 -14.88 -7.67
C GLY A 14 1.49 -14.12 -8.39
N GLY A 15 1.46 -12.79 -8.28
CA GLY A 15 0.48 -11.94 -8.92
C GLY A 15 -0.90 -11.95 -8.26
N LEU A 16 -1.75 -11.03 -8.72
CA LEU A 16 -3.10 -10.81 -8.19
C LEU A 16 -4.17 -11.20 -9.22
N SER A 17 -5.29 -11.69 -8.72
CA SER A 17 -6.51 -11.71 -9.52
C SER A 17 -7.01 -10.28 -9.75
N MET A 18 -7.84 -10.08 -10.78
CA MET A 18 -8.47 -8.78 -11.04
C MET A 18 -9.29 -8.27 -9.86
N ALA A 19 -9.94 -9.18 -9.11
CA ALA A 19 -10.70 -8.82 -7.92
C ALA A 19 -9.78 -8.28 -6.81
N GLU A 20 -8.67 -8.95 -6.53
CA GLU A 20 -7.69 -8.51 -5.52
C GLU A 20 -6.97 -7.22 -5.94
N LEU A 21 -6.69 -7.06 -7.22
CA LEU A 21 -6.14 -5.81 -7.75
C LEU A 21 -7.13 -4.66 -7.52
N GLY A 22 -8.42 -4.86 -7.84
CA GLY A 22 -9.47 -3.89 -7.60
C GLY A 22 -9.62 -3.54 -6.11
N GLU A 23 -9.57 -4.56 -5.24
CA GLU A 23 -9.61 -4.39 -3.79
C GLU A 23 -8.41 -3.56 -3.28
N ALA A 24 -7.19 -3.91 -3.69
CA ALA A 24 -5.99 -3.15 -3.32
C ALA A 24 -6.08 -1.69 -3.78
N VAL A 25 -6.56 -1.43 -5.00
CA VAL A 25 -6.75 -0.07 -5.51
C VAL A 25 -7.71 0.73 -4.64
N GLN A 26 -8.82 0.14 -4.20
CA GLN A 26 -9.78 0.82 -3.31
C GLN A 26 -9.17 1.09 -1.93
N LEU A 27 -8.51 0.10 -1.32
CA LEU A 27 -7.86 0.24 -0.01
C LEU A 27 -6.74 1.28 -0.02
N ILE A 28 -6.00 1.40 -1.13
CA ILE A 28 -4.97 2.44 -1.29
C ILE A 28 -5.61 3.80 -1.56
N LYS A 29 -6.73 3.86 -2.30
CA LYS A 29 -7.41 5.13 -2.66
C LYS A 29 -8.00 5.84 -1.45
N ASP A 30 -8.58 5.10 -0.52
CA ASP A 30 -9.19 5.64 0.71
C ASP A 30 -8.60 4.96 1.96
N PRO A 31 -7.35 5.29 2.33
CA PRO A 31 -6.64 4.58 3.39
C PRO A 31 -6.93 5.18 4.76
N VAL A 32 -6.83 4.34 5.78
CA VAL A 32 -6.62 4.79 7.16
C VAL A 32 -5.13 5.10 7.34
N TYR A 33 -4.81 6.34 7.67
CA TYR A 33 -3.44 6.77 7.90
C TYR A 33 -2.97 6.48 9.33
N SER A 34 -1.70 6.12 9.47
CA SER A 34 -0.98 6.13 10.75
C SER A 34 -0.50 7.54 11.10
N GLU A 35 -0.17 7.74 12.37
CA GLU A 35 0.62 8.90 12.83
C GLU A 35 2.08 8.83 12.34
N LYS A 36 2.54 7.65 11.90
CA LYS A 36 3.89 7.44 11.36
C LYS A 36 3.97 7.86 9.89
N ASN A 37 5.15 8.33 9.51
CA ASN A 37 5.48 8.60 8.11
C ASN A 37 5.90 7.33 7.37
N CYS A 38 5.80 7.37 6.05
CA CYS A 38 6.26 6.35 5.14
C CYS A 38 7.76 6.13 5.29
N TRP A 39 8.14 4.88 5.55
CA TRP A 39 9.54 4.52 5.77
C TRP A 39 10.44 4.75 4.54
N LEU A 40 9.86 4.80 3.33
CA LEU A 40 10.59 5.08 2.08
C LEU A 40 10.76 6.57 1.79
N CYS A 41 9.74 7.40 2.08
CA CYS A 41 9.77 8.83 1.73
C CYS A 41 10.89 9.59 2.45
N LYS A 42 11.28 9.18 3.66
CA LYS A 42 12.26 9.86 4.54
C LYS A 42 11.99 11.36 4.78
N MET A 43 10.81 11.85 4.39
CA MET A 43 10.37 13.24 4.48
C MET A 43 9.16 13.36 5.41
N HIS A 44 9.10 14.46 6.18
CA HIS A 44 8.02 14.76 7.11
C HIS A 44 7.05 15.75 6.47
N ASP A 45 6.31 15.31 5.44
CA ASP A 45 5.22 16.09 4.86
C ASP A 45 3.88 15.35 4.96
N ARG A 46 2.78 16.09 4.73
CA ARG A 46 1.41 15.55 4.79
C ARG A 46 1.13 14.44 3.77
N TYR A 47 1.90 14.37 2.69
CA TYR A 47 1.75 13.38 1.60
C TYR A 47 2.56 12.11 1.89
N SER A 48 3.47 12.18 2.84
CA SER A 48 4.35 11.09 3.28
C SER A 48 3.76 10.32 4.45
N ARG A 49 2.51 10.57 4.88
CA ARG A 49 1.86 9.74 5.92
C ARG A 49 1.73 8.30 5.44
N SER A 50 2.07 7.36 6.32
CA SER A 50 1.92 5.94 6.02
C SER A 50 0.47 5.49 6.16
N ILE A 51 0.04 4.59 5.28
CA ILE A 51 -1.14 3.77 5.46
C ILE A 51 -0.89 2.86 6.66
N TYR A 52 -1.82 2.84 7.61
CA TYR A 52 -1.70 2.17 8.92
C TYR A 52 -1.21 0.72 8.80
N ASP A 53 -1.73 0.03 7.80
CA ASP A 53 -1.56 -1.39 7.57
C ASP A 53 -0.17 -1.80 7.04
N ILE A 54 0.50 -0.92 6.29
CA ILE A 54 1.66 -1.33 5.46
C ILE A 54 2.88 -0.42 5.61
N GLY A 55 2.78 0.66 6.38
CA GLY A 55 3.90 1.59 6.59
C GLY A 55 4.30 2.41 5.36
N LEU A 56 3.61 2.28 4.23
CA LEU A 56 3.86 3.01 2.98
C LEU A 56 2.86 4.15 2.77
N CYS A 57 3.26 5.25 2.15
CA CYS A 57 2.29 6.25 1.67
C CYS A 57 1.53 5.72 0.45
N GLN A 58 0.41 6.37 0.07
CA GLN A 58 -0.38 5.97 -1.10
C GLN A 58 0.45 5.83 -2.38
N GLY A 59 1.36 6.79 -2.64
CA GLY A 59 2.20 6.77 -3.83
C GLY A 59 3.09 5.53 -3.90
N HIS A 60 3.79 5.20 -2.80
CA HIS A 60 4.61 4.00 -2.76
C HIS A 60 3.78 2.71 -2.74
N ALA A 61 2.58 2.73 -2.13
CA ALA A 61 1.67 1.58 -2.17
C ALA A 61 1.21 1.27 -3.61
N TYR A 62 0.84 2.29 -4.39
CA TYR A 62 0.55 2.12 -5.82
C TYR A 62 1.78 1.66 -6.61
N SER A 63 2.97 2.17 -6.30
CA SER A 63 4.21 1.73 -6.94
C SER A 63 4.48 0.25 -6.68
N VAL A 64 4.31 -0.23 -5.45
CA VAL A 64 4.47 -1.65 -5.11
C VAL A 64 3.41 -2.49 -5.81
N LEU A 65 2.16 -2.02 -5.84
CA LEU A 65 1.07 -2.71 -6.54
C LEU A 65 1.35 -2.85 -8.05
N GLY A 66 1.84 -1.79 -8.69
CA GLY A 66 2.18 -1.78 -10.12
C GLY A 66 3.50 -2.48 -10.49
N SER A 67 4.36 -2.75 -9.51
CA SER A 67 5.63 -3.47 -9.70
C SER A 67 5.54 -4.97 -9.41
N GLY A 68 4.32 -5.46 -9.14
CA GLY A 68 4.03 -6.89 -8.96
C GLY A 68 4.37 -7.74 -10.19
N LYS A 69 4.56 -9.03 -9.98
CA LYS A 69 4.85 -10.01 -11.04
C LYS A 69 3.58 -10.61 -11.63
#